data_AF-A0A0N4ZPQ3-F1
#
_entry.id   AF-A0A0N4ZPQ3-F1
#
_cell.length_a   1.000
_cell.length_b   1.000
_cell.length_c   1.000
_cell.angle_alpha   90.00
_cell.angle_beta   90.00
_cell.angle_gamma   90.00
#
_symmetry.space_group_name_H-M   'P 1'
#
loop_
_entity.id
_entity.type
_entity.pdbx_description
1 polymer ?
#
loop_
_entity_poly.entity_id
_entity_poly.type
_entity_poly.pdbx_seq_one_letter_code
_entity_poly.pdbx_strand_id
1 'polypeptide(L)'
;MNFNIFKFFIFLLNFQKINSVLFNYDYFCSAETWSIQRIRILTNEIYMRDKNEDYFYEHFMFPDNVEKFSAIIQTKKGKFLKVRNIHYVDMNLKSLHVPKHKKEIFHPLVRHIKFLFCPVKSINTNLFHFNGRKNGGLLRWTYGASVCSLELCEIGLYVMKDGTTSDKLEEGDNIDKAFYIAFKAMHNEALLFKLPDMYEGDMTLVPCPYVNWIVKNSLSRFQPAPYIKDDFPTIEDDLNRHRLTPTFFVNRHKKIDYRQESDKSFICGKIIQHNRPSVPVGFEFMQQNKPSIINDLIHIGDIKEICNGKKIKGNYVFGIIRKNNTYERKNDIYFYFTNENLKYYSGLEMYVYDKDEITNNRKSLLEEEKKHQNGEGYDFIYFYRHIHTYKPFCKAGFYADDEKYITGVLKLRIGRENIPSLEDENKETIYKISSLKGHFPHTLSCYIFMTKPTNEKYSEFYSKKFKTNIRKIKDLSGKILVKKYTHEIFITDELDEIYGTYECVLDTNEPFPNIKNSTFNIIPK
;
A
#
# COMPACT_ATOMS: atom_id res chain seq x y z
N MET A 1 -54.03 22.64 51.61
CA MET A 1 -54.06 22.33 50.16
C MET A 1 -52.90 23.05 49.47
N ASN A 2 -51.64 22.59 49.63
CA ASN A 2 -50.46 23.25 49.03
C ASN A 2 -49.18 22.39 48.98
N PHE A 3 -49.29 21.06 49.04
CA PHE A 3 -48.12 20.16 49.13
C PHE A 3 -47.86 19.26 47.91
N ASN A 4 -48.65 19.41 46.83
CA ASN A 4 -48.52 18.54 45.64
C ASN A 4 -47.85 19.19 44.42
N ILE A 5 -47.69 20.52 44.37
CA ILE A 5 -47.08 21.21 43.22
C ILE A 5 -45.55 21.05 43.24
N PHE A 6 -44.93 21.01 44.43
CA PHE A 6 -43.47 20.94 44.56
C PHE A 6 -42.90 19.56 44.17
N LYS A 7 -43.61 18.47 44.49
CA LYS A 7 -43.22 17.11 44.06
C LYS A 7 -43.37 16.92 42.54
N PHE A 8 -44.37 17.55 41.93
CA PHE A 8 -44.54 17.52 40.47
C PHE A 8 -43.43 18.30 39.76
N PHE A 9 -43.00 19.45 40.32
CA PHE A 9 -41.88 20.23 39.78
C PHE A 9 -40.52 19.53 39.91
N ILE A 10 -40.25 18.85 41.04
CA ILE A 10 -39.04 18.03 41.21
C ILE A 10 -39.05 16.82 40.26
N PHE A 11 -40.22 16.23 40.02
CA PHE A 11 -40.36 15.11 39.07
C PHE A 11 -40.12 15.58 37.62
N LEU A 12 -40.62 16.78 37.24
CA LEU A 12 -40.36 17.40 35.93
C LEU A 12 -38.91 17.84 35.75
N LEU A 13 -38.27 18.41 36.78
CA LEU A 13 -36.86 18.79 36.76
C LEU A 13 -35.95 17.55 36.71
N ASN A 14 -36.32 16.46 37.40
CA ASN A 14 -35.63 15.18 37.24
C ASN A 14 -35.92 14.53 35.88
N PHE A 15 -37.10 14.71 35.28
CA PHE A 15 -37.35 14.25 33.91
C PHE A 15 -36.52 15.03 32.87
N GLN A 16 -36.33 16.34 33.06
CA GLN A 16 -35.41 17.12 32.22
C GLN A 16 -33.94 16.77 32.47
N LYS A 17 -33.53 16.45 33.71
CA LYS A 17 -32.18 15.98 34.01
C LYS A 17 -31.91 14.54 33.56
N ILE A 18 -32.90 13.65 33.61
CA ILE A 18 -32.81 12.28 33.07
C ILE A 18 -32.78 12.32 31.54
N ASN A 19 -33.49 13.26 30.91
CA ASN A 19 -33.25 13.60 29.51
C ASN A 19 -31.90 14.29 29.29
N SER A 20 -31.20 14.86 30.27
CA SER A 20 -29.82 15.35 30.04
C SER A 20 -28.75 14.26 30.10
N VAL A 21 -29.13 13.02 30.48
CA VAL A 21 -28.42 11.79 30.11
C VAL A 21 -28.89 11.34 28.69
N LEU A 22 -29.35 12.28 27.88
CA LEU A 22 -29.40 12.16 26.42
C LEU A 22 -27.98 11.86 25.98
N PHE A 23 -27.79 10.59 25.63
CA PHE A 23 -26.71 10.06 24.81
C PHE A 23 -25.93 11.17 24.09
N ASN A 24 -24.63 11.28 24.35
CA ASN A 24 -23.71 12.06 23.53
C ASN A 24 -23.68 11.45 22.12
N TYR A 25 -24.73 11.69 21.33
CA TYR A 25 -24.75 11.41 19.92
C TYR A 25 -23.95 12.51 19.24
N ASP A 26 -23.09 12.11 18.30
CA ASP A 26 -22.30 13.07 17.55
C ASP A 26 -23.18 13.95 16.65
N TYR A 27 -24.40 13.53 16.32
CA TYR A 27 -25.35 14.25 15.46
C TYR A 27 -26.81 13.98 15.85
N PHE A 28 -27.71 14.86 15.39
CA PHE A 28 -29.16 14.74 15.58
C PHE A 28 -29.87 14.55 14.23
N CYS A 29 -30.95 13.77 14.24
CA CYS A 29 -31.88 13.67 13.11
C CYS A 29 -33.16 14.49 13.41
N SER A 30 -33.67 15.22 12.43
CA SER A 30 -34.87 16.05 12.47
C SER A 30 -36.08 15.21 12.82
N ALA A 31 -36.92 15.76 13.69
CA ALA A 31 -38.20 15.21 14.11
C ALA A 31 -39.14 14.92 12.94
N GLU A 32 -39.10 15.75 11.90
CA GLU A 32 -40.07 15.73 10.79
C GLU A 32 -39.93 14.50 9.87
N THR A 33 -38.84 13.72 10.02
CA THR A 33 -38.50 12.60 9.13
C THR A 33 -38.15 11.33 9.91
N TRP A 34 -38.72 11.14 11.10
CA TRP A 34 -38.41 10.00 11.99
C TRP A 34 -38.78 8.63 11.44
N SER A 35 -39.68 8.54 10.46
CA SER A 35 -40.04 7.27 9.83
C SER A 35 -39.10 6.85 8.69
N ILE A 36 -38.28 7.78 8.18
CA ILE A 36 -37.56 7.60 6.93
C ILE A 36 -36.09 7.23 7.19
N GLN A 37 -35.74 6.00 6.82
CA GLN A 37 -34.39 5.47 6.95
C GLN A 37 -33.46 5.99 5.85
N ARG A 38 -32.45 6.75 6.24
CA ARG A 38 -31.58 7.48 5.31
C ARG A 38 -30.14 7.60 5.83
N ILE A 39 -29.22 7.66 4.89
CA ILE A 39 -27.79 7.88 5.10
C ILE A 39 -27.48 9.31 4.73
N ARG A 40 -26.69 9.96 5.56
CA ARG A 40 -26.16 11.28 5.31
C ARG A 40 -24.66 11.28 5.32
N ILE A 41 -24.11 12.06 4.40
CA ILE A 41 -22.68 12.06 4.14
C ILE A 41 -22.10 13.41 4.51
N LEU A 42 -21.05 13.38 5.32
CA LEU A 42 -20.28 14.55 5.71
C LEU A 42 -18.79 14.29 5.46
N THR A 43 -18.10 15.29 4.92
CA THR A 43 -16.65 15.22 4.71
C THR A 43 -15.92 16.27 5.54
N ASN A 44 -14.71 15.95 6.03
CA ASN A 44 -13.75 16.84 6.72
C ASN A 44 -14.14 17.50 8.06
N GLU A 45 -15.42 17.53 8.40
CA GLU A 45 -15.92 18.19 9.61
C GLU A 45 -15.67 17.34 10.87
N ILE A 46 -15.06 17.97 11.89
CA ILE A 46 -14.79 17.33 13.19
C ILE A 46 -16.05 17.33 14.06
N TYR A 47 -16.66 18.50 14.21
CA TYR A 47 -17.78 18.74 15.12
C TYR A 47 -19.10 18.86 14.36
N MET A 48 -20.12 18.17 14.87
CA MET A 48 -21.43 18.06 14.20
C MET A 48 -22.59 18.63 15.03
N ARG A 49 -22.33 19.05 16.28
CA ARG A 49 -23.36 19.41 17.27
C ARG A 49 -24.29 20.54 16.84
N ASP A 50 -23.85 21.41 15.92
CA ASP A 50 -24.58 22.62 15.51
C ASP A 50 -24.92 22.68 14.01
N LYS A 51 -24.83 21.56 13.28
CA LYS A 51 -25.07 21.54 11.82
C LYS A 51 -26.51 21.13 11.50
N ASN A 52 -27.19 21.94 10.67
CA ASN A 52 -28.50 21.61 10.13
C ASN A 52 -28.39 20.43 9.13
N GLU A 53 -29.42 19.59 9.13
CA GLU A 53 -29.65 18.45 8.22
C GLU A 53 -29.48 18.79 6.74
N ASP A 54 -29.84 19.99 6.33
CA ASP A 54 -29.78 20.43 4.93
C ASP A 54 -28.35 20.52 4.38
N TYR A 55 -27.36 20.60 5.28
CA TYR A 55 -25.95 20.68 4.93
C TYR A 55 -25.41 19.39 4.31
N PHE A 56 -26.04 18.25 4.60
CA PHE A 56 -25.56 16.93 4.23
C PHE A 56 -26.10 16.45 2.88
N TYR A 57 -25.30 15.66 2.18
CA TYR A 57 -25.81 14.79 1.13
C TYR A 57 -26.67 13.71 1.74
N GLU A 58 -27.79 13.38 1.10
CA GLU A 58 -28.76 12.44 1.63
C GLU A 58 -29.06 11.34 0.61
N HIS A 59 -29.13 10.10 1.09
CA HIS A 59 -29.51 8.92 0.34
C HIS A 59 -30.47 8.07 1.17
N PHE A 60 -31.52 7.53 0.56
CA PHE A 60 -32.36 6.54 1.23
C PHE A 60 -31.62 5.21 1.39
N MET A 61 -31.80 4.53 2.53
CA MET A 61 -31.20 3.20 2.75
C MET A 61 -31.91 2.11 1.93
N PHE A 62 -33.22 2.26 1.77
CA PHE A 62 -34.10 1.28 1.12
C PHE A 62 -34.95 1.97 0.04
N PRO A 63 -34.32 2.53 -1.01
CA PRO A 63 -35.06 3.14 -2.10
C PRO A 63 -35.92 2.10 -2.83
N ASP A 64 -37.16 2.48 -3.13
CA ASP A 64 -38.03 1.70 -4.00
C ASP A 64 -37.43 1.65 -5.41
N ASN A 65 -37.45 0.47 -6.05
CA ASN A 65 -36.95 0.24 -7.41
C ASN A 65 -35.42 0.26 -7.63
N VAL A 66 -34.62 -0.03 -6.60
CA VAL A 66 -33.18 -0.26 -6.78
C VAL A 66 -32.85 -1.74 -6.85
N GLU A 67 -31.82 -2.07 -7.64
CA GLU A 67 -31.22 -3.40 -7.73
C GLU A 67 -30.94 -3.98 -6.34
N LYS A 68 -31.37 -5.23 -6.13
CA LYS A 68 -31.12 -5.98 -4.89
C LYS A 68 -30.31 -7.21 -5.20
N PHE A 69 -29.49 -7.62 -4.25
CA PHE A 69 -28.77 -8.89 -4.33
C PHE A 69 -28.82 -9.65 -3.00
N SER A 70 -28.31 -10.87 -3.01
CA SER A 70 -28.17 -11.69 -1.81
C SER A 70 -26.71 -12.12 -1.66
N ALA A 71 -26.27 -12.33 -0.42
CA ALA A 71 -24.92 -12.77 -0.10
C ALA A 71 -24.93 -13.79 1.03
N ILE A 72 -23.91 -14.65 1.03
CA ILE A 72 -23.61 -15.56 2.14
C ILE A 72 -22.25 -15.16 2.68
N ILE A 73 -22.19 -14.83 3.98
CA ILE A 73 -20.97 -14.34 4.61
C ILE A 73 -20.59 -15.28 5.74
N GLN A 74 -19.35 -15.75 5.70
CA GLN A 74 -18.81 -16.53 6.80
C GLN A 74 -18.47 -15.60 7.97
N THR A 75 -18.96 -15.94 9.16
CA THR A 75 -18.69 -15.23 10.42
C THR A 75 -17.35 -15.64 11.01
N LYS A 76 -16.89 -14.95 12.06
CA LYS A 76 -15.62 -15.30 12.72
C LYS A 76 -15.67 -16.70 13.35
N LYS A 77 -16.87 -17.15 13.76
CA LYS A 77 -17.12 -18.49 14.32
C LYS A 77 -17.26 -19.58 13.25
N GLY A 78 -16.99 -19.27 11.99
CA GLY A 78 -17.12 -20.20 10.86
C GLY A 78 -18.56 -20.53 10.47
N LYS A 79 -19.55 -19.83 11.04
CA LYS A 79 -20.96 -19.93 10.70
C LYS A 79 -21.29 -19.04 9.51
N PHE A 80 -22.52 -19.09 9.01
CA PHE A 80 -22.92 -18.34 7.82
C PHE A 80 -24.09 -17.41 8.12
N LEU A 81 -23.95 -16.15 7.73
CA LEU A 81 -25.02 -15.18 7.61
C LEU A 81 -25.57 -15.23 6.19
N LYS A 82 -26.85 -15.55 6.04
CA LYS A 82 -27.56 -15.51 4.76
C LYS A 82 -28.32 -14.21 4.68
N VAL A 83 -27.81 -13.29 3.87
CA VAL A 83 -28.34 -11.93 3.76
C VAL A 83 -29.07 -11.80 2.43
N ARG A 84 -30.35 -11.45 2.49
CA ARG A 84 -31.26 -11.28 1.35
C ARG A 84 -31.65 -9.81 1.23
N ASN A 85 -32.14 -9.44 0.04
CA ASN A 85 -32.65 -8.10 -0.26
C ASN A 85 -31.67 -6.98 0.07
N ILE A 86 -30.38 -7.14 -0.27
CA ILE A 86 -29.36 -6.12 -0.01
C ILE A 86 -29.54 -5.00 -1.03
N HIS A 87 -29.89 -3.80 -0.56
CA HIS A 87 -30.03 -2.60 -1.40
C HIS A 87 -28.69 -1.91 -1.63
N TYR A 88 -28.40 -1.51 -2.86
CA TYR A 88 -27.24 -0.66 -3.14
C TYR A 88 -27.47 0.79 -2.71
N VAL A 89 -26.50 1.37 -2.02
CA VAL A 89 -26.38 2.82 -1.80
C VAL A 89 -25.11 3.30 -2.50
N ASP A 90 -25.28 3.72 -3.76
CA ASP A 90 -24.19 4.22 -4.59
C ASP A 90 -23.91 5.70 -4.30
N MET A 91 -22.72 5.99 -3.77
CA MET A 91 -22.25 7.33 -3.44
C MET A 91 -21.36 7.86 -4.54
N ASN A 92 -21.79 8.94 -5.20
CA ASN A 92 -20.98 9.57 -6.23
C ASN A 92 -19.74 10.23 -5.60
N LEU A 93 -18.54 9.82 -6.01
CA LEU A 93 -17.28 10.39 -5.49
C LEU A 93 -17.22 11.90 -5.67
N LYS A 94 -17.74 12.41 -6.79
CA LYS A 94 -17.80 13.85 -7.05
C LYS A 94 -18.54 14.63 -5.97
N SER A 95 -19.64 14.06 -5.46
CA SER A 95 -20.43 14.67 -4.40
C SER A 95 -19.67 14.75 -3.07
N LEU A 96 -18.64 13.94 -2.85
CA LEU A 96 -17.84 14.00 -1.62
C LEU A 96 -16.95 15.24 -1.55
N HIS A 97 -16.54 15.73 -2.72
CA HIS A 97 -15.64 16.87 -2.87
C HIS A 97 -16.35 18.20 -3.08
N VAL A 98 -17.61 18.21 -3.50
CA VAL A 98 -18.38 19.43 -3.70
C VAL A 98 -19.47 19.46 -2.64
N PRO A 99 -19.48 20.33 -1.63
CA PRO A 99 -20.54 20.36 -0.63
C PRO A 99 -21.89 20.73 -1.24
N LYS A 100 -22.99 20.15 -0.74
CA LYS A 100 -24.35 20.36 -1.27
C LYS A 100 -24.77 21.84 -1.38
N HIS A 101 -24.32 22.66 -0.44
CA HIS A 101 -24.62 24.10 -0.34
C HIS A 101 -23.59 25.00 -1.06
N LYS A 102 -22.48 24.44 -1.56
CA LYS A 102 -21.41 25.15 -2.28
C LYS A 102 -21.12 24.41 -3.59
N LYS A 103 -22.12 24.37 -4.48
CA LYS A 103 -22.12 23.56 -5.73
C LYS A 103 -20.94 23.83 -6.69
N GLU A 104 -20.11 24.83 -6.41
CA GLU A 104 -18.98 25.26 -7.25
C GLU A 104 -17.62 25.24 -6.55
N ILE A 105 -17.55 24.93 -5.25
CA ILE A 105 -16.28 24.94 -4.51
C ILE A 105 -15.85 23.51 -4.25
N PHE A 106 -14.71 23.13 -4.83
CA PHE A 106 -14.03 21.88 -4.53
C PHE A 106 -13.39 21.95 -3.13
N HIS A 107 -13.75 20.98 -2.29
CA HIS A 107 -13.16 20.73 -0.99
C HIS A 107 -12.39 19.41 -1.04
N PRO A 108 -11.06 19.43 -0.88
CA PRO A 108 -10.27 18.22 -0.87
C PRO A 108 -10.63 17.36 0.35
N LEU A 109 -10.54 16.05 0.23
CA LEU A 109 -10.79 15.16 1.36
C LEU A 109 -9.54 15.14 2.26
N VAL A 110 -9.55 15.89 3.34
CA VAL A 110 -8.41 16.01 4.26
C VAL A 110 -8.41 14.90 5.30
N ARG A 111 -9.58 14.46 5.79
CA ARG A 111 -9.64 13.59 6.97
C ARG A 111 -10.48 12.35 6.74
N HIS A 112 -11.78 12.54 6.53
CA HIS A 112 -12.74 11.45 6.60
C HIS A 112 -14.04 11.78 5.88
N ILE A 113 -14.74 10.72 5.53
CA ILE A 113 -16.13 10.67 5.14
C ILE A 113 -16.89 10.02 6.29
N LYS A 114 -17.90 10.70 6.84
CA LYS A 114 -18.80 10.17 7.85
C LYS A 114 -20.13 9.79 7.20
N PHE A 115 -20.58 8.58 7.47
CA PHE A 115 -21.91 8.06 7.12
C PHE A 115 -22.78 8.11 8.37
N LEU A 116 -23.69 9.08 8.40
CA LEU A 116 -24.64 9.32 9.46
C LEU A 116 -25.93 8.61 9.11
N PHE A 117 -26.54 7.92 10.06
CA PHE A 117 -27.67 7.05 9.84
C PHE A 117 -28.89 7.57 10.62
N CYS A 118 -29.97 7.87 9.91
CA CYS A 118 -31.21 8.36 10.52
C CYS A 118 -32.35 7.34 10.32
N PRO A 119 -33.28 7.21 11.29
CA PRO A 119 -33.30 7.86 12.61
C PRO A 119 -32.36 7.17 13.62
N VAL A 120 -31.58 7.95 14.37
CA VAL A 120 -30.55 7.45 15.31
C VAL A 120 -31.08 6.36 16.27
N LYS A 121 -32.29 6.55 16.83
CA LYS A 121 -32.87 5.60 17.79
C LYS A 121 -33.06 4.19 17.20
N SER A 122 -33.57 4.08 15.97
CA SER A 122 -33.79 2.78 15.32
C SER A 122 -32.47 2.15 14.88
N ILE A 123 -31.55 2.97 14.39
CA ILE A 123 -30.25 2.52 13.91
C ILE A 123 -29.41 1.96 15.05
N ASN A 124 -29.34 2.69 16.16
CA ASN A 124 -28.56 2.29 17.31
C ASN A 124 -29.03 1.00 17.96
N THR A 125 -30.21 0.48 17.61
CA THR A 125 -30.69 -0.80 18.16
C THR A 125 -30.64 -1.95 17.18
N ASN A 126 -30.67 -1.66 15.88
CA ASN A 126 -30.98 -2.68 14.88
C ASN A 126 -29.97 -2.73 13.73
N LEU A 127 -29.06 -1.74 13.58
CA LEU A 127 -28.08 -1.71 12.50
C LEU A 127 -26.73 -2.24 12.94
N PHE A 128 -26.24 -3.25 12.23
CA PHE A 128 -24.93 -3.85 12.43
C PHE A 128 -24.07 -3.70 11.19
N HIS A 129 -22.76 -3.55 11.39
CA HIS A 129 -21.78 -3.54 10.32
C HIS A 129 -20.53 -4.29 10.72
N PHE A 130 -19.74 -4.66 9.72
CA PHE A 130 -18.47 -5.31 9.91
C PHE A 130 -17.41 -4.28 10.29
N ASN A 131 -16.76 -4.44 11.45
CA ASN A 131 -15.69 -3.53 11.85
C ASN A 131 -14.39 -4.27 12.19
N GLY A 132 -13.27 -3.61 11.86
CA GLY A 132 -11.93 -4.20 11.91
C GLY A 132 -11.15 -3.78 13.15
N ARG A 133 -11.83 -3.30 14.20
CA ARG A 133 -11.17 -2.73 15.39
C ARG A 133 -10.92 -3.80 16.44
N LYS A 134 -9.79 -3.71 17.16
CA LYS A 134 -9.27 -4.74 18.09
C LYS A 134 -10.24 -5.28 19.12
N ASN A 135 -11.03 -4.39 19.71
CA ASN A 135 -11.73 -4.68 20.96
C ASN A 135 -13.21 -5.00 20.74
N GLY A 136 -13.55 -5.83 19.75
CA GLY A 136 -14.94 -6.23 19.57
C GLY A 136 -15.17 -7.18 18.43
N GLY A 137 -16.37 -7.76 18.44
CA GLY A 137 -16.84 -8.71 17.44
C GLY A 137 -16.66 -8.17 16.03
N LEU A 138 -16.51 -9.10 15.09
CA LEU A 138 -16.38 -8.80 13.67
C LEU A 138 -17.63 -8.02 13.19
N LEU A 139 -18.82 -8.31 13.72
CA LEU A 139 -20.00 -7.46 13.65
C LEU A 139 -20.13 -6.55 14.87
N ARG A 140 -20.52 -5.29 14.68
CA ARG A 140 -20.88 -4.38 15.79
C ARG A 140 -22.12 -3.58 15.50
N TRP A 141 -22.77 -3.17 16.59
CA TRP A 141 -23.83 -2.18 16.58
C TRP A 141 -23.26 -0.87 16.03
N THR A 142 -24.03 -0.20 15.20
CA THR A 142 -23.65 1.12 14.69
C THR A 142 -24.04 2.14 15.75
N TYR A 143 -23.09 2.56 16.58
CA TYR A 143 -23.27 3.66 17.52
C TYR A 143 -22.72 4.95 16.88
N GLY A 144 -23.60 5.80 16.38
CA GLY A 144 -23.22 7.06 15.74
C GLY A 144 -22.95 6.93 14.24
N ALA A 145 -21.77 7.36 13.79
CA ALA A 145 -21.40 7.43 12.38
C ALA A 145 -20.45 6.30 12.00
N SER A 146 -20.65 5.67 10.83
CA SER A 146 -19.57 4.90 10.21
C SER A 146 -18.60 5.83 9.51
N VAL A 147 -17.32 5.48 9.47
CA VAL A 147 -16.27 6.36 8.95
C VAL A 147 -15.47 5.68 7.85
N CYS A 148 -15.21 6.42 6.77
CA CYS A 148 -14.14 6.11 5.83
C CYS A 148 -13.08 7.20 5.85
N SER A 149 -11.93 6.89 6.45
CA SER A 149 -10.78 7.77 6.63
C SER A 149 -9.49 7.03 6.29
N LEU A 150 -8.34 7.68 6.45
CA LEU A 150 -7.06 6.98 6.33
C LEU A 150 -6.92 5.86 7.35
N GLU A 151 -7.42 6.00 8.58
CA GLU A 151 -7.37 4.93 9.60
C GLU A 151 -8.02 3.62 9.15
N LEU A 152 -9.26 3.72 8.68
CA LEU A 152 -10.11 2.58 8.37
C LEU A 152 -11.22 3.06 7.44
N CYS A 153 -11.67 2.19 6.54
CA CYS A 153 -12.83 2.43 5.71
C CYS A 153 -13.97 1.45 6.01
N GLU A 154 -14.95 1.92 6.78
CA GLU A 154 -16.18 1.21 7.13
C GLU A 154 -17.22 1.44 6.03
N ILE A 155 -17.03 0.78 4.89
CA ILE A 155 -18.01 0.71 3.79
C ILE A 155 -18.37 -0.75 3.50
N GLY A 156 -19.28 -0.97 2.55
CA GLY A 156 -19.74 -2.30 2.17
C GLY A 156 -21.04 -2.65 2.89
N LEU A 157 -21.14 -3.87 3.43
CA LEU A 157 -22.40 -4.42 3.93
C LEU A 157 -22.78 -3.94 5.34
N TYR A 158 -24.03 -3.51 5.44
CA TYR A 158 -24.75 -3.21 6.66
C TYR A 158 -26.00 -4.09 6.75
N VAL A 159 -26.24 -4.69 7.92
CA VAL A 159 -27.38 -5.59 8.15
C VAL A 159 -28.30 -5.01 9.22
N MET A 160 -29.61 -5.09 8.98
CA MET A 160 -30.61 -4.63 9.93
C MET A 160 -31.41 -5.81 10.49
N LYS A 161 -31.44 -5.94 11.82
CA LYS A 161 -32.24 -6.95 12.50
C LYS A 161 -32.64 -6.51 13.90
N ASP A 162 -33.94 -6.54 14.17
CA ASP A 162 -34.52 -6.16 15.45
C ASP A 162 -34.33 -7.28 16.49
N GLY A 163 -34.15 -6.91 17.76
CA GLY A 163 -34.13 -7.86 18.87
C GLY A 163 -32.95 -8.86 18.88
N THR A 164 -31.87 -8.58 18.14
CA THR A 164 -30.68 -9.43 18.08
C THR A 164 -29.46 -8.77 18.73
N THR A 165 -28.35 -9.52 18.80
CA THR A 165 -27.05 -9.02 19.25
C THR A 165 -25.97 -9.43 18.25
N SER A 166 -24.82 -8.76 18.27
CA SER A 166 -23.66 -9.15 17.44
C SER A 166 -23.28 -10.62 17.67
N ASP A 167 -23.19 -11.07 18.93
CA ASP A 167 -22.82 -12.45 19.24
C ASP A 167 -23.79 -13.49 18.67
N LYS A 168 -25.10 -13.18 18.65
CA LYS A 168 -26.11 -14.03 18.01
C LYS A 168 -25.95 -14.06 16.50
N LEU A 169 -25.67 -12.92 15.87
CA LEU A 169 -25.40 -12.85 14.43
C LEU A 169 -24.13 -13.63 14.05
N GLU A 170 -23.11 -13.62 14.91
CA GLU A 170 -21.88 -14.39 14.69
C GLU A 170 -22.11 -15.92 14.72
N GLU A 171 -23.18 -16.40 15.37
CA GLU A 171 -23.59 -17.83 15.34
C GLU A 171 -24.29 -18.23 14.02
N GLY A 172 -24.51 -17.27 13.12
CA GLY A 172 -25.21 -17.47 11.86
C GLY A 172 -26.70 -17.19 11.98
N ASP A 173 -27.26 -16.63 10.91
CA ASP A 173 -28.64 -16.14 10.90
C ASP A 173 -29.12 -15.86 9.47
N ASN A 174 -30.43 -15.70 9.30
CA ASN A 174 -31.04 -15.15 8.09
C ASN A 174 -31.39 -13.67 8.33
N ILE A 175 -30.96 -12.82 7.39
CA ILE A 175 -31.17 -11.38 7.40
C ILE A 175 -31.95 -11.00 6.14
N ASP A 176 -33.13 -10.42 6.29
CA ASP A 176 -33.99 -10.06 5.16
C ASP A 176 -33.94 -8.57 4.82
N LYS A 177 -33.22 -7.76 5.60
CA LYS A 177 -33.08 -6.31 5.43
C LYS A 177 -31.63 -5.88 5.60
N ALA A 178 -31.04 -5.39 4.52
CA ALA A 178 -29.64 -4.96 4.48
C ALA A 178 -29.41 -3.93 3.38
N PHE A 179 -28.32 -3.18 3.49
CA PHE A 179 -27.86 -2.29 2.43
C PHE A 179 -26.34 -2.34 2.29
N TYR A 180 -25.84 -1.97 1.12
CA TYR A 180 -24.45 -2.00 0.75
C TYR A 180 -23.99 -0.63 0.27
N ILE A 181 -23.10 0.00 1.03
CA ILE A 181 -22.51 1.30 0.67
C ILE A 181 -21.38 1.05 -0.33
N ALA A 182 -21.49 1.69 -1.49
CA ALA A 182 -20.49 1.64 -2.55
C ALA A 182 -20.15 3.05 -3.05
N PHE A 183 -18.94 3.23 -3.56
CA PHE A 183 -18.53 4.42 -4.29
C PHE A 183 -18.78 4.23 -5.79
N LYS A 184 -19.45 5.21 -6.39
CA LYS A 184 -19.64 5.36 -7.82
C LYS A 184 -18.64 6.39 -8.34
N ALA A 185 -17.63 5.89 -9.05
CA ALA A 185 -16.58 6.68 -9.69
C ALA A 185 -16.81 6.77 -11.20
N MET A 186 -16.61 7.94 -11.79
CA MET A 186 -16.46 8.12 -13.23
C MET A 186 -15.05 7.71 -13.68
N HIS A 187 -14.83 7.67 -15.00
CA HIS A 187 -13.53 7.30 -15.55
C HIS A 187 -12.42 8.25 -15.05
N ASN A 188 -11.34 7.68 -14.50
CA ASN A 188 -10.20 8.36 -13.90
C ASN A 188 -10.44 9.11 -12.58
N GLU A 189 -11.59 8.92 -11.92
CA GLU A 189 -11.79 9.42 -10.55
C GLU A 189 -11.12 8.49 -9.53
N ALA A 190 -10.62 9.07 -8.45
CA ALA A 190 -9.98 8.38 -7.34
C ALA A 190 -10.41 9.02 -6.02
N LEU A 191 -10.47 8.21 -4.96
CA LEU A 191 -10.61 8.69 -3.59
C LEU A 191 -9.25 9.16 -3.08
N LEU A 192 -8.99 10.46 -3.11
CA LEU A 192 -7.70 11.04 -2.76
C LEU A 192 -7.77 11.78 -1.44
N PHE A 193 -6.90 11.40 -0.51
CA PHE A 193 -6.70 12.10 0.75
C PHE A 193 -5.64 13.18 0.59
N LYS A 194 -5.89 14.37 1.11
CA LYS A 194 -4.94 15.47 1.06
C LYS A 194 -3.85 15.28 2.10
N LEU A 195 -2.61 15.21 1.64
CA LEU A 195 -1.44 15.22 2.52
C LEU A 195 -1.05 16.65 2.91
N PRO A 196 -0.34 16.83 4.04
CA PRO A 196 0.40 18.07 4.30
C PRO A 196 1.32 18.43 3.12
N ASP A 197 1.69 19.69 2.94
CA ASP A 197 2.50 20.14 1.79
C ASP A 197 3.77 19.29 1.57
N MET A 198 3.96 18.80 0.33
CA MET A 198 5.07 17.92 -0.06
C MET A 198 5.74 18.44 -1.32
N TYR A 199 7.05 18.32 -1.39
CA TYR A 199 7.78 18.65 -2.61
C TYR A 199 7.87 17.45 -3.53
N GLU A 200 7.83 17.71 -4.83
CA GLU A 200 8.07 16.67 -5.83
C GLU A 200 9.50 16.14 -5.68
N GLY A 201 9.63 14.81 -5.60
CA GLY A 201 10.92 14.14 -5.41
C GLY A 201 11.32 13.93 -3.96
N ASP A 202 10.55 14.43 -2.98
CA ASP A 202 10.80 14.19 -1.56
C ASP A 202 10.60 12.73 -1.15
N MET A 203 9.88 11.93 -1.96
CA MET A 203 9.53 10.54 -1.68
C MET A 203 9.09 10.32 -0.23
N THR A 204 8.26 11.20 0.32
CA THR A 204 7.88 11.12 1.72
C THR A 204 7.21 9.78 2.03
N LEU A 205 7.52 9.22 3.19
CA LEU A 205 6.94 8.00 3.69
C LEU A 205 5.55 8.29 4.26
N VAL A 206 4.55 7.58 3.75
CA VAL A 206 3.14 7.74 4.16
C VAL A 206 2.52 6.41 4.59
N PRO A 207 1.53 6.43 5.49
CA PRO A 207 0.78 5.23 5.87
C PRO A 207 -0.23 4.88 4.77
N CYS A 208 0.18 4.06 3.79
CA CYS A 208 -0.72 3.62 2.74
C CYS A 208 -1.70 2.56 3.25
N PRO A 209 -3.00 2.65 2.93
CA PRO A 209 -3.94 1.56 3.12
C PRO A 209 -3.44 0.22 2.58
N TYR A 210 -3.77 -0.85 3.29
CA TYR A 210 -3.38 -2.22 3.01
C TYR A 210 -4.55 -3.20 3.18
N VAL A 211 -4.29 -4.51 3.22
CA VAL A 211 -5.31 -5.55 3.09
C VAL A 211 -6.46 -5.48 4.11
N ASN A 212 -6.20 -4.98 5.33
CA ASN A 212 -7.20 -4.91 6.39
C ASN A 212 -7.83 -3.51 6.56
N TRP A 213 -7.49 -2.54 5.72
CA TRP A 213 -8.07 -1.20 5.76
C TRP A 213 -9.59 -1.19 5.53
N ILE A 214 -10.09 -2.17 4.77
CA ILE A 214 -11.51 -2.52 4.70
C ILE A 214 -11.66 -3.95 5.19
N VAL A 215 -12.60 -4.17 6.11
CA VAL A 215 -12.85 -5.49 6.68
C VAL A 215 -13.28 -6.46 5.59
N LYS A 216 -12.58 -7.60 5.50
CA LYS A 216 -12.80 -8.63 4.47
C LYS A 216 -14.26 -9.11 4.36
N ASN A 217 -15.00 -9.12 5.46
CA ASN A 217 -16.38 -9.62 5.54
C ASN A 217 -17.42 -8.59 5.06
N SER A 218 -17.03 -7.35 4.77
CA SER A 218 -17.94 -6.29 4.32
C SER A 218 -18.44 -6.44 2.88
N LEU A 219 -18.07 -7.52 2.15
CA LEU A 219 -18.22 -7.67 0.69
C LEU A 219 -17.43 -6.66 -0.15
N SER A 220 -16.89 -5.61 0.48
CA SER A 220 -15.79 -4.80 -0.04
C SER A 220 -14.46 -5.31 0.50
N ARG A 221 -13.38 -5.03 -0.23
CA ARG A 221 -12.02 -5.23 0.27
C ARG A 221 -11.07 -4.23 -0.34
N PHE A 222 -10.00 -3.94 0.38
CA PHE A 222 -8.90 -3.17 -0.20
C PHE A 222 -7.92 -4.10 -0.92
N GLN A 223 -7.50 -3.71 -2.12
CA GLN A 223 -6.43 -4.36 -2.85
C GLN A 223 -5.26 -3.38 -2.98
N PRO A 224 -4.13 -3.65 -2.29
CA PRO A 224 -2.92 -2.84 -2.41
C PRO A 224 -2.40 -2.80 -3.85
N ALA A 225 -1.76 -1.69 -4.21
CA ALA A 225 -1.06 -1.56 -5.48
C ALA A 225 0.11 -2.56 -5.54
N PRO A 226 0.47 -3.10 -6.72
CA PRO A 226 1.50 -4.15 -6.83
C PRO A 226 2.88 -3.77 -6.32
N TYR A 227 3.20 -2.47 -6.21
CA TYR A 227 4.48 -1.98 -5.68
C TYR A 227 4.50 -1.82 -4.15
N ILE A 228 3.35 -1.90 -3.48
CA ILE A 228 3.29 -1.96 -2.01
C ILE A 228 3.48 -3.42 -1.61
N LYS A 229 4.58 -3.71 -0.92
CA LYS A 229 5.00 -5.08 -0.64
C LYS A 229 4.71 -5.46 0.81
N ASP A 230 4.53 -6.76 1.05
CA ASP A 230 4.24 -7.30 2.38
C ASP A 230 5.36 -7.02 3.39
N ASP A 231 6.61 -6.97 2.91
CA ASP A 231 7.83 -6.74 3.69
C ASP A 231 8.07 -5.26 4.04
N PHE A 232 7.30 -4.32 3.48
CA PHE A 232 7.40 -2.91 3.85
C PHE A 232 7.05 -2.72 5.34
N PRO A 233 7.60 -1.69 6.01
CA PRO A 233 7.38 -1.48 7.42
C PRO A 233 5.90 -1.37 7.77
N THR A 234 5.52 -2.04 8.85
CA THR A 234 4.17 -1.97 9.42
C THR A 234 4.09 -0.89 10.49
N ILE A 235 2.88 -0.48 10.81
CA ILE A 235 2.61 0.39 11.96
C ILE A 235 2.30 -0.52 13.15
N GLU A 236 2.98 -0.29 14.27
CA GLU A 236 2.76 -1.06 15.51
C GLU A 236 1.31 -0.94 15.94
N ASP A 237 0.68 -2.05 16.33
CA ASP A 237 -0.67 -2.01 16.85
C ASP A 237 -1.72 -1.51 15.80
N ASP A 238 -1.50 -1.74 14.50
CA ASP A 238 -2.39 -1.26 13.43
C ASP A 238 -3.21 -2.38 12.73
N LEU A 239 -3.17 -3.62 13.21
CA LEU A 239 -3.90 -4.75 12.62
C LEU A 239 -3.65 -4.97 11.12
N ASN A 240 -2.45 -4.64 10.65
CA ASN A 240 -2.08 -4.80 9.24
C ASN A 240 -2.94 -3.95 8.28
N ARG A 241 -3.50 -2.82 8.77
CA ARG A 241 -4.28 -1.89 7.94
C ARG A 241 -3.39 -1.05 7.05
N HIS A 242 -2.13 -0.81 7.42
CA HIS A 242 -1.21 0.03 6.67
C HIS A 242 0.15 -0.59 6.37
N ARG A 243 0.79 -0.04 5.33
CA ARG A 243 2.23 -0.16 5.06
C ARG A 243 2.82 1.22 4.92
N LEU A 244 3.92 1.48 5.62
CA LEU A 244 4.70 2.68 5.41
C LEU A 244 5.37 2.60 4.03
N THR A 245 4.96 3.50 3.14
CA THR A 245 5.31 3.43 1.73
C THR A 245 5.76 4.81 1.25
N PRO A 246 6.93 4.94 0.62
CA PRO A 246 7.33 6.18 0.01
C PRO A 246 6.43 6.52 -1.17
N THR A 247 6.19 7.81 -1.39
CA THR A 247 5.39 8.34 -2.51
C THR A 247 6.14 8.28 -3.85
N PHE A 248 6.60 7.08 -4.22
CA PHE A 248 7.47 6.77 -5.35
C PHE A 248 7.00 7.25 -6.73
N PHE A 249 5.68 7.35 -6.88
CA PHE A 249 5.03 7.57 -8.16
C PHE A 249 4.04 8.70 -8.05
N VAL A 250 3.95 9.42 -9.15
CA VAL A 250 2.97 10.46 -9.33
C VAL A 250 2.12 10.11 -10.55
N ASN A 251 0.92 9.62 -10.29
CA ASN A 251 -0.12 9.47 -11.29
C ASN A 251 -0.80 10.82 -11.52
N ARG A 252 -1.26 11.05 -12.75
CA ARG A 252 -2.17 12.14 -13.07
C ARG A 252 -3.59 11.61 -13.05
N HIS A 253 -4.37 11.98 -12.05
CA HIS A 253 -5.82 11.76 -12.05
C HIS A 253 -6.51 13.06 -12.42
N LYS A 254 -7.60 12.99 -13.20
CA LYS A 254 -8.38 14.19 -13.51
C LYS A 254 -8.97 14.70 -12.20
N LYS A 255 -8.77 16.00 -11.92
CA LYS A 255 -9.55 16.66 -10.87
C LYS A 255 -11.02 16.55 -11.22
N ILE A 256 -11.83 16.42 -10.18
CA ILE A 256 -13.29 16.49 -10.25
C ILE A 256 -13.74 17.95 -10.51
N ASP A 257 -12.81 18.92 -10.42
CA ASP A 257 -13.01 20.32 -10.79
C ASP A 257 -12.69 20.58 -12.27
N TYR A 258 -13.61 21.29 -12.95
CA TYR A 258 -13.58 21.59 -14.38
C TYR A 258 -12.51 22.62 -14.79
N ARG A 259 -11.81 23.24 -13.84
CA ARG A 259 -10.96 24.43 -14.12
C ARG A 259 -9.44 24.23 -14.03
N GLN A 260 -8.94 23.09 -13.58
CA GLN A 260 -7.49 22.85 -13.47
C GLN A 260 -7.10 21.44 -13.89
N GLU A 261 -6.05 21.34 -14.71
CA GLU A 261 -5.43 20.06 -15.05
C GLU A 261 -4.89 19.35 -13.79
N SER A 262 -4.84 18.01 -13.88
CA SER A 262 -4.57 17.03 -12.83
C SER A 262 -3.58 17.47 -11.74
N ASP A 263 -3.98 17.33 -10.47
CA ASP A 263 -2.99 17.22 -9.39
C ASP A 263 -2.29 15.87 -9.50
N LYS A 264 -0.98 15.96 -9.27
CA LYS A 264 -0.09 14.85 -9.00
C LYS A 264 -0.65 14.05 -7.82
N SER A 265 -0.74 12.74 -7.96
CA SER A 265 -1.35 11.86 -6.94
C SER A 265 -0.58 10.55 -6.80
N PHE A 266 -0.59 9.98 -5.60
CA PHE A 266 0.02 8.68 -5.34
C PHE A 266 -1.04 7.69 -4.90
N ILE A 267 -1.19 6.60 -5.64
CA ILE A 267 -2.22 5.60 -5.37
C ILE A 267 -1.66 4.52 -4.45
N CYS A 268 -2.36 4.19 -3.37
CA CYS A 268 -1.97 3.06 -2.52
C CYS A 268 -2.56 1.74 -3.01
N GLY A 269 -3.67 1.81 -3.76
CA GLY A 269 -4.37 0.62 -4.23
C GLY A 269 -5.77 0.96 -4.69
N LYS A 270 -6.69 0.02 -4.54
CA LYS A 270 -8.09 0.18 -4.96
C LYS A 270 -9.06 -0.56 -4.04
N ILE A 271 -10.24 0.02 -3.89
CA ILE A 271 -11.41 -0.63 -3.28
C ILE A 271 -12.02 -1.55 -4.32
N ILE A 272 -12.10 -2.84 -3.99
CA ILE A 272 -12.86 -3.83 -4.75
C ILE A 272 -14.25 -3.93 -4.13
N GLN A 273 -15.28 -3.77 -4.95
CA GLN A 273 -16.68 -3.65 -4.53
C GLN A 273 -17.53 -4.73 -5.19
N HIS A 274 -18.60 -5.18 -4.53
CA HIS A 274 -19.49 -6.19 -5.08
C HIS A 274 -20.31 -5.65 -6.27
N ASN A 275 -20.10 -6.21 -7.47
CA ASN A 275 -20.73 -5.82 -8.74
C ASN A 275 -20.72 -4.31 -9.01
N ARG A 276 -19.63 -3.64 -8.61
CA ARG A 276 -19.37 -2.23 -8.90
C ARG A 276 -17.91 -2.04 -9.33
N PRO A 277 -17.60 -1.02 -10.15
CA PRO A 277 -16.22 -0.73 -10.54
C PRO A 277 -15.31 -0.52 -9.33
N SER A 278 -14.04 -0.87 -9.49
CA SER A 278 -13.05 -0.60 -8.45
C SER A 278 -12.74 0.89 -8.37
N VAL A 279 -12.49 1.39 -7.15
CA VAL A 279 -12.15 2.80 -6.92
C VAL A 279 -10.69 2.91 -6.47
N PRO A 280 -9.82 3.62 -7.23
CA PRO A 280 -8.46 3.91 -6.78
C PRO A 280 -8.48 4.76 -5.51
N VAL A 281 -7.58 4.48 -4.57
CA VAL A 281 -7.42 5.23 -3.33
C VAL A 281 -5.98 5.65 -3.17
N GLY A 282 -5.77 6.87 -2.73
CA GLY A 282 -4.42 7.39 -2.55
C GLY A 282 -4.40 8.77 -1.95
N PHE A 283 -3.38 9.51 -2.34
CA PHE A 283 -3.06 10.82 -1.83
C PHE A 283 -2.94 11.85 -2.95
N GLU A 284 -3.42 13.07 -2.71
CA GLU A 284 -3.15 14.23 -3.56
C GLU A 284 -1.98 15.05 -3.00
N PHE A 285 -1.17 15.62 -3.89
CA PHE A 285 -0.02 16.47 -3.55
C PHE A 285 -0.30 17.93 -3.90
N MET A 286 -0.04 18.84 -2.96
CA MET A 286 0.10 20.26 -3.28
C MET A 286 1.53 20.53 -3.72
N GLN A 287 1.71 20.89 -5.00
CA GLN A 287 3.04 21.17 -5.55
C GLN A 287 3.56 22.51 -4.99
N GLN A 288 4.68 22.45 -4.26
CA GLN A 288 5.46 23.64 -3.95
C GLN A 288 6.74 23.69 -4.80
N ASN A 289 7.13 24.90 -5.23
CA ASN A 289 8.18 25.15 -6.23
C ASN A 289 9.63 25.11 -5.69
N LYS A 290 9.91 24.50 -4.53
CA LYS A 290 11.28 24.42 -4.00
C LYS A 290 11.65 23.02 -3.51
N PRO A 291 12.40 22.22 -4.28
CA PRO A 291 12.95 20.98 -3.73
C PRO A 291 13.83 21.32 -2.51
N SER A 292 13.59 20.69 -1.36
CA SER A 292 14.36 20.93 -0.13
C SER A 292 15.41 19.86 0.15
N ILE A 293 15.61 18.88 -0.73
CA ILE A 293 16.49 17.76 -0.40
C ILE A 293 17.89 18.00 -0.96
N ILE A 294 18.80 18.14 -0.01
CA ILE A 294 20.24 18.09 -0.17
C ILE A 294 20.58 16.72 -0.77
N ASN A 295 21.17 16.72 -1.97
CA ASN A 295 21.77 15.53 -2.54
C ASN A 295 23.06 15.27 -1.77
N ASP A 296 23.09 14.27 -0.90
CA ASP A 296 24.33 13.85 -0.27
C ASP A 296 24.85 12.58 -0.92
N LEU A 297 26.09 12.67 -1.39
CA LEU A 297 26.81 11.55 -1.95
C LEU A 297 27.06 10.53 -0.83
N ILE A 298 26.62 9.28 -1.01
CA ILE A 298 27.26 8.20 -0.27
C ILE A 298 28.59 7.95 -0.98
N HIS A 299 29.69 8.36 -0.36
CA HIS A 299 31.00 7.86 -0.76
C HIS A 299 31.07 6.37 -0.42
N ILE A 300 30.89 5.52 -1.43
CA ILE A 300 31.05 4.07 -1.24
C ILE A 300 32.38 3.61 -1.83
N GLY A 301 33.44 4.09 -1.18
CA GLY A 301 34.73 3.40 -1.09
C GLY A 301 34.80 2.56 0.18
N ASP A 302 35.94 2.52 0.88
CA ASP A 302 36.15 1.78 2.13
C ASP A 302 35.30 2.32 3.32
N ILE A 303 34.01 1.95 3.24
CA ILE A 303 33.00 1.63 4.24
C ILE A 303 32.77 2.65 5.36
N LYS A 304 32.04 3.72 5.01
CA LYS A 304 31.11 4.35 5.94
C LYS A 304 29.75 4.50 5.25
N GLU A 305 28.81 3.62 5.60
CA GLU A 305 27.38 3.74 5.26
C GLU A 305 26.77 4.90 6.06
N ILE A 306 27.23 6.11 5.75
CA ILE A 306 26.87 7.33 6.44
C ILE A 306 26.15 8.22 5.44
N CYS A 307 25.05 8.80 5.89
CA CYS A 307 24.37 9.86 5.19
C CYS A 307 24.05 10.98 6.18
N ASN A 308 24.41 12.22 5.84
CA ASN A 308 24.32 13.37 6.74
C ASN A 308 24.96 13.12 8.12
N GLY A 309 26.13 12.49 8.13
CA GLY A 309 26.83 12.14 9.37
C GLY A 309 26.19 11.01 10.19
N LYS A 310 24.99 10.54 9.82
CA LYS A 310 24.28 9.43 10.47
C LYS A 310 24.52 8.10 9.77
N LYS A 311 24.65 7.01 10.52
CA LYS A 311 24.72 5.67 9.94
C LYS A 311 23.37 5.30 9.32
N ILE A 312 23.40 4.68 8.13
CA ILE A 312 22.19 4.18 7.45
C ILE A 312 21.65 2.94 8.17
N LYS A 313 22.52 2.07 8.69
CA LYS A 313 22.13 0.87 9.43
C LYS A 313 21.19 1.20 10.60
N GLY A 314 20.08 0.47 10.69
CA GLY A 314 19.03 0.66 11.70
C GLY A 314 17.84 1.48 11.22
N ASN A 315 17.96 2.18 10.09
CA ASN A 315 16.90 3.01 9.52
C ASN A 315 16.03 2.23 8.53
N TYR A 316 14.90 2.83 8.13
CA TYR A 316 14.18 2.33 6.96
C TYR A 316 14.87 2.84 5.69
N VAL A 317 15.21 1.92 4.79
CA VAL A 317 15.89 2.24 3.54
C VAL A 317 15.05 1.72 2.38
N PHE A 318 14.69 2.62 1.49
CA PHE A 318 13.96 2.29 0.28
C PHE A 318 14.80 2.59 -0.95
N GLY A 319 14.73 1.71 -1.95
CA GLY A 319 15.48 1.82 -3.19
C GLY A 319 14.57 1.94 -4.41
N ILE A 320 14.97 2.73 -5.39
CA ILE A 320 14.31 2.86 -6.69
C ILE A 320 15.35 2.73 -7.80
N ILE A 321 15.09 1.90 -8.80
CA ILE A 321 15.78 1.95 -10.09
C ILE A 321 14.77 2.38 -11.13
N ARG A 322 15.00 3.52 -11.77
CA ARG A 322 14.14 4.03 -12.84
C ARG A 322 14.18 3.10 -14.05
N LYS A 323 13.05 2.95 -14.75
CA LYS A 323 12.93 2.08 -15.92
C LYS A 323 13.99 2.37 -16.99
N ASN A 324 14.41 3.62 -17.14
CA ASN A 324 15.44 3.99 -18.13
C ASN A 324 16.83 3.44 -17.79
N ASN A 325 17.06 3.05 -16.53
CA ASN A 325 18.29 2.43 -16.04
C ASN A 325 18.20 0.90 -15.98
N THR A 326 17.10 0.28 -16.44
CA THR A 326 16.95 -1.17 -16.51
C THR A 326 17.04 -1.67 -17.94
N TYR A 327 17.50 -2.91 -18.13
CA TYR A 327 17.55 -3.50 -19.47
C TYR A 327 16.15 -3.73 -20.06
N GLU A 328 15.13 -4.00 -19.23
CA GLU A 328 13.77 -4.22 -19.71
C GLU A 328 13.07 -2.93 -20.16
N ARG A 329 13.42 -1.78 -19.55
CA ARG A 329 12.79 -0.47 -19.78
C ARG A 329 11.27 -0.41 -19.63
N LYS A 330 10.67 -1.42 -18.99
CA LYS A 330 9.20 -1.53 -18.82
C LYS A 330 8.71 -0.74 -17.61
N ASN A 331 9.26 -1.01 -16.44
CA ASN A 331 8.79 -0.45 -15.17
C ASN A 331 9.97 -0.05 -14.27
N ASP A 332 9.74 0.91 -13.39
CA ASP A 332 10.63 1.21 -12.27
C ASP A 332 10.64 0.01 -11.29
N ILE A 333 11.76 -0.23 -10.61
CA ILE A 333 11.94 -1.32 -9.65
C ILE A 333 12.09 -0.74 -8.24
N TYR A 334 11.35 -1.29 -7.29
CA TYR A 334 11.29 -0.84 -5.91
C TYR A 334 11.87 -1.87 -4.95
N PHE A 335 12.62 -1.37 -3.97
CA PHE A 335 13.24 -2.19 -2.94
C PHE A 335 12.91 -1.62 -1.57
N TYR A 336 12.73 -2.51 -0.60
CA TYR A 336 12.87 -2.19 0.80
C TYR A 336 14.02 -3.00 1.35
N PHE A 337 15.00 -2.31 1.93
CA PHE A 337 16.18 -2.95 2.49
C PHE A 337 16.09 -2.99 4.01
N THR A 338 16.29 -4.18 4.55
CA THR A 338 16.64 -4.42 5.94
C THR A 338 18.16 -4.34 6.10
N ASN A 339 18.63 -4.33 7.35
CA ASN A 339 20.07 -4.32 7.64
C ASN A 339 20.83 -5.51 7.04
N GLU A 340 20.16 -6.62 6.79
CA GLU A 340 20.76 -7.90 6.38
C GLU A 340 20.75 -8.10 4.87
N ASN A 341 19.84 -7.45 4.14
CA ASN A 341 19.65 -7.65 2.71
C ASN A 341 20.01 -6.43 1.84
N LEU A 342 20.69 -5.43 2.42
CA LEU A 342 21.11 -4.23 1.69
C LEU A 342 22.02 -4.61 0.52
N LYS A 343 21.51 -4.45 -0.70
CA LYS A 343 22.23 -4.65 -1.95
C LYS A 343 22.25 -3.36 -2.75
N TYR A 344 23.33 -3.17 -3.49
CA TYR A 344 23.54 -2.02 -4.36
C TYR A 344 23.35 -2.40 -5.81
N TYR A 345 22.73 -1.51 -6.56
CA TYR A 345 22.47 -1.67 -7.98
C TYR A 345 22.87 -0.40 -8.73
N SER A 346 23.31 -0.56 -9.97
CA SER A 346 23.59 0.54 -10.87
C SER A 346 22.32 1.35 -11.14
N GLY A 347 22.42 2.67 -11.00
CA GLY A 347 21.28 3.60 -11.13
C GLY A 347 20.26 3.52 -9.99
N LEU A 348 20.61 2.90 -8.85
CA LEU A 348 19.78 2.87 -7.65
C LEU A 348 19.79 4.24 -6.96
N GLU A 349 18.60 4.78 -6.73
CA GLU A 349 18.33 5.89 -5.81
C GLU A 349 17.87 5.29 -4.47
N MET A 350 18.48 5.71 -3.36
CA MET A 350 18.11 5.28 -2.01
C MET A 350 17.55 6.45 -1.19
N TYR A 351 16.54 6.14 -0.39
CA TYR A 351 15.87 7.07 0.50
C TYR A 351 15.89 6.48 1.91
N VAL A 352 16.41 7.24 2.87
CA VAL A 352 16.60 6.78 4.25
C VAL A 352 15.76 7.61 5.21
N TYR A 353 15.02 6.92 6.07
CA TYR A 353 14.08 7.50 7.04
C TYR A 353 14.45 7.09 8.45
N ASP A 354 14.35 8.03 9.39
CA ASP A 354 14.71 7.82 10.79
C ASP A 354 13.71 6.86 11.44
N LYS A 355 14.12 5.60 11.63
CA LYS A 355 13.24 4.56 12.16
C LYS A 355 12.84 4.84 13.61
N ASP A 356 13.76 5.40 14.39
CA ASP A 356 13.52 5.67 15.80
C ASP A 356 12.52 6.82 15.94
N GLU A 357 12.63 7.87 15.12
CA GLU A 357 11.62 8.93 15.05
C GLU A 357 10.23 8.37 14.75
N ILE A 358 10.10 7.54 13.71
CA ILE A 358 8.82 6.96 13.29
C ILE A 358 8.22 6.08 14.39
N THR A 359 9.03 5.18 14.96
CA THR A 359 8.56 4.22 15.96
C THR A 359 8.30 4.88 17.31
N ASN A 360 9.10 5.86 17.74
CA ASN A 360 8.87 6.60 18.98
C ASN A 360 7.63 7.48 18.88
N ASN A 361 7.38 8.12 17.74
CA ASN A 361 6.14 8.87 17.51
C ASN A 361 4.91 7.94 17.61
N ARG A 362 5.01 6.70 17.13
CA ARG A 362 3.94 5.69 17.30
C ARG A 362 3.76 5.32 18.78
N LYS A 363 4.85 5.00 19.48
CA LYS A 363 4.83 4.58 20.89
C LYS A 363 4.33 5.66 21.84
N SER A 364 4.79 6.90 21.70
CA SER A 364 4.39 8.01 22.58
C SER A 364 2.88 8.22 22.55
N LEU A 365 2.30 8.23 21.34
CA LEU A 365 0.87 8.36 21.15
C LEU A 365 0.12 7.14 21.76
N LEU A 366 0.67 5.92 21.68
CA LEU A 366 0.04 4.70 22.25
C LEU A 366 0.04 4.75 23.78
N GLU A 367 1.06 5.35 24.37
CA GLU A 367 1.13 5.61 25.81
C GLU A 367 0.15 6.71 26.25
N GLU A 368 -0.08 7.74 25.43
CA GLU A 368 -1.09 8.77 25.68
C GLU A 368 -2.51 8.19 25.69
N GLU A 369 -2.85 7.29 24.76
CA GLU A 369 -4.15 6.61 24.74
C GLU A 369 -4.44 5.88 26.06
N LYS A 370 -3.46 5.16 26.60
CA LYS A 370 -3.61 4.45 27.88
C LYS A 370 -3.93 5.40 29.04
N LYS A 371 -3.56 6.68 28.94
CA LYS A 371 -3.81 7.71 29.95
C LYS A 371 -5.16 8.41 29.76
N HIS A 372 -5.70 8.46 28.54
CA HIS A 372 -6.98 9.11 28.26
C HIS A 372 -8.17 8.19 28.55
N GLN A 373 -8.82 8.39 29.70
CA GLN A 373 -10.06 7.68 30.08
C GLN A 373 -11.28 8.05 29.21
N ASN A 374 -11.20 9.11 28.40
CA ASN A 374 -12.32 9.65 27.63
C ASN A 374 -12.53 9.02 26.24
N GLY A 375 -11.80 7.97 25.87
CA GLY A 375 -12.16 7.11 24.74
C GLY A 375 -12.01 7.70 23.34
N GLU A 376 -11.38 8.88 23.16
CA GLU A 376 -10.84 9.26 21.85
C GLU A 376 -9.67 8.30 21.56
N GLY A 377 -9.96 7.23 20.81
CA GLY A 377 -8.97 6.18 20.52
C GLY A 377 -7.75 6.74 19.80
N TYR A 378 -6.57 6.20 20.08
CA TYR A 378 -5.28 6.58 19.50
C TYR A 378 -5.34 6.88 18.01
N ASP A 379 -6.01 5.98 17.26
CA ASP A 379 -6.02 6.01 15.81
C ASP A 379 -6.67 7.32 15.30
N PHE A 380 -7.57 7.90 16.10
CA PHE A 380 -8.09 9.24 15.88
C PHE A 380 -6.97 10.29 15.91
N ILE A 381 -6.09 10.31 16.90
CA ILE A 381 -5.03 11.33 16.93
C ILE A 381 -4.10 11.16 15.71
N TYR A 382 -3.67 9.92 15.44
CA TYR A 382 -2.67 9.62 14.40
C TYR A 382 -3.18 9.76 12.96
N PHE A 383 -4.45 9.50 12.69
CA PHE A 383 -4.99 9.58 11.32
C PHE A 383 -5.97 10.72 11.11
N TYR A 384 -6.61 11.21 12.19
CA TYR A 384 -7.69 12.19 12.10
C TYR A 384 -7.22 13.61 12.41
N ARG A 385 -6.37 13.79 13.43
CA ARG A 385 -5.85 15.13 13.77
C ARG A 385 -4.67 15.53 12.90
N HIS A 386 -3.70 14.64 12.73
CA HIS A 386 -2.46 14.89 11.98
C HIS A 386 -2.14 13.69 11.09
N ILE A 387 -2.23 13.83 9.76
CA ILE A 387 -1.71 12.78 8.88
C ILE A 387 -0.19 12.79 8.98
N HIS A 388 0.36 11.84 9.74
CA HIS A 388 1.79 11.73 9.93
C HIS A 388 2.45 11.27 8.62
N THR A 389 3.41 12.06 8.17
CA THR A 389 4.25 11.77 7.01
C THR A 389 5.70 12.00 7.41
N TYR A 390 6.63 11.22 6.86
CA TYR A 390 8.03 11.28 7.25
C TYR A 390 8.90 11.54 6.03
N LYS A 391 9.60 12.66 6.03
CA LYS A 391 10.54 12.98 4.96
C LYS A 391 11.80 12.12 5.14
N PRO A 392 12.44 11.69 4.03
CA PRO A 392 13.74 11.07 4.17
C PRO A 392 14.72 12.13 4.69
N PHE A 393 15.53 11.77 5.68
CA PHE A 393 16.61 12.65 6.13
C PHE A 393 17.83 12.58 5.18
N CYS A 394 17.76 11.65 4.23
CA CYS A 394 18.83 11.38 3.28
C CYS A 394 18.25 10.83 1.97
N LYS A 395 18.72 11.39 0.86
CA LYS A 395 18.61 10.81 -0.47
C LYS A 395 20.03 10.56 -0.99
N ALA A 396 20.26 9.36 -1.47
CA ALA A 396 21.52 8.93 -2.04
C ALA A 396 21.30 8.27 -3.40
N GLY A 397 22.35 8.20 -4.21
CA GLY A 397 22.31 7.45 -5.46
C GLY A 397 23.69 7.08 -5.94
N PHE A 398 23.74 6.08 -6.83
CA PHE A 398 24.95 5.76 -7.59
C PHE A 398 24.94 6.58 -8.87
N TYR A 399 25.91 7.47 -9.02
CA TYR A 399 26.06 8.28 -10.23
C TYR A 399 27.04 7.60 -11.21
N ALA A 400 27.00 8.05 -12.46
CA ALA A 400 27.83 7.47 -13.53
C ALA A 400 29.34 7.48 -13.21
N ASP A 401 29.81 8.45 -12.42
CA ASP A 401 31.20 8.53 -12.00
C ASP A 401 31.58 7.47 -10.96
N ASP A 402 30.65 7.02 -10.12
CA ASP A 402 30.87 5.93 -9.16
C ASP A 402 31.02 4.57 -9.88
N GLU A 403 30.35 4.41 -11.02
CA GLU A 403 30.41 3.17 -11.81
C GLU A 403 31.82 2.88 -12.33
N LYS A 404 32.68 3.89 -12.52
CA LYS A 404 34.06 3.74 -13.01
C LYS A 404 34.93 2.84 -12.11
N TYR A 405 34.62 2.78 -10.82
CA TYR A 405 35.33 1.95 -9.85
C TYR A 405 34.71 0.57 -9.65
N ILE A 406 33.52 0.34 -10.23
CA ILE A 406 32.74 -0.87 -10.06
C ILE A 406 32.89 -1.71 -11.33
N THR A 407 33.79 -2.69 -11.26
CA THR A 407 34.19 -3.51 -12.41
C THR A 407 33.74 -4.95 -12.25
N GLY A 408 33.45 -5.61 -13.36
CA GLY A 408 33.07 -7.01 -13.39
C GLY A 408 33.58 -7.75 -14.63
N VAL A 409 33.45 -9.08 -14.58
CA VAL A 409 33.73 -9.99 -15.68
C VAL A 409 32.56 -10.95 -15.82
N LEU A 410 32.21 -11.31 -17.05
CA LEU A 410 31.19 -12.32 -17.25
C LEU A 410 31.71 -13.72 -16.88
N LYS A 411 30.92 -14.50 -16.14
CA LYS A 411 31.24 -15.87 -15.74
C LYS A 411 30.08 -16.81 -16.05
N LEU A 412 30.40 -18.10 -16.15
CA LEU A 412 29.43 -19.17 -16.35
C LEU A 412 28.55 -19.39 -15.11
N ARG A 413 27.25 -19.57 -15.33
CA ARG A 413 26.27 -20.06 -14.36
C ARG A 413 25.51 -21.25 -14.94
N ILE A 414 25.26 -22.26 -14.12
CA ILE A 414 24.46 -23.44 -14.50
C ILE A 414 23.21 -23.47 -13.64
N GLY A 415 22.05 -23.33 -14.27
CA GLY A 415 20.79 -23.10 -13.57
C GLY A 415 20.89 -21.88 -12.65
N ARG A 416 20.90 -22.11 -11.34
CA ARG A 416 21.03 -21.05 -10.32
C ARG A 416 22.41 -20.98 -9.67
N GLU A 417 23.31 -21.89 -10.01
CA GLU A 417 24.59 -22.05 -9.33
C GLU A 417 25.74 -21.39 -10.08
N ASN A 418 26.54 -20.61 -9.34
CA ASN A 418 27.78 -20.06 -9.84
C ASN A 418 28.85 -21.15 -9.77
N ILE A 419 29.43 -21.51 -10.91
CA ILE A 419 30.44 -22.57 -10.96
C ILE A 419 31.82 -21.95 -10.67
N PRO A 420 32.64 -22.56 -9.81
CA PRO A 420 34.01 -22.12 -9.62
C PRO A 420 34.82 -22.33 -10.91
N SER A 421 35.55 -21.30 -11.32
CA SER A 421 36.47 -21.33 -12.45
C SER A 421 37.91 -21.59 -12.00
N LEU A 422 38.68 -22.25 -12.84
CA LEU A 422 40.14 -22.37 -12.74
C LEU A 422 40.79 -21.56 -13.86
N GLU A 423 42.04 -21.18 -13.68
CA GLU A 423 42.90 -20.69 -14.77
C GLU A 423 43.88 -21.80 -15.15
N ASP A 424 44.06 -22.03 -16.45
CA ASP A 424 45.08 -22.97 -16.95
C ASP A 424 46.45 -22.31 -17.13
N GLU A 425 47.42 -23.07 -17.63
CA GLU A 425 48.78 -22.59 -17.90
C GLU A 425 48.84 -21.43 -18.90
N ASN A 426 47.84 -21.35 -19.79
CA ASN A 426 47.68 -20.27 -20.77
C ASN A 426 46.84 -19.09 -20.24
N LYS A 427 46.44 -19.13 -18.97
CA LYS A 427 45.53 -18.18 -18.31
C LYS A 427 44.13 -18.16 -18.93
N GLU A 428 43.72 -19.23 -19.61
CA GLU A 428 42.35 -19.42 -20.06
C GLU A 428 41.47 -19.84 -18.88
N THR A 429 40.23 -19.33 -18.86
CA THR A 429 39.25 -19.70 -17.84
C THR A 429 38.66 -21.07 -18.15
N ILE A 430 38.78 -22.02 -17.22
CA ILE A 430 38.29 -23.40 -17.36
C ILE A 430 37.26 -23.72 -16.28
N TYR A 431 36.18 -24.38 -16.68
CA TYR A 431 35.17 -24.97 -15.81
C TYR A 431 35.17 -26.50 -15.97
N LYS A 432 35.45 -27.23 -14.88
CA LYS A 432 35.44 -28.70 -14.84
C LYS A 432 34.09 -29.23 -14.34
N ILE A 433 33.34 -29.94 -15.18
CA ILE A 433 31.98 -30.42 -14.87
C ILE A 433 31.93 -31.93 -15.14
N SER A 434 31.57 -32.72 -14.12
CA SER A 434 31.41 -34.19 -14.26
C SER A 434 29.96 -34.66 -14.28
N SER A 435 29.02 -33.82 -13.84
CA SER A 435 27.61 -34.18 -13.72
C SER A 435 26.76 -32.92 -13.64
N LEU A 436 25.57 -32.98 -14.25
CA LEU A 436 24.52 -31.97 -14.10
C LEU A 436 23.43 -32.38 -13.10
N LYS A 437 23.56 -33.56 -12.48
CA LYS A 437 22.61 -34.06 -11.47
C LYS A 437 22.58 -33.10 -10.28
N GLY A 438 21.43 -32.45 -10.07
CA GLY A 438 21.19 -31.48 -8.99
C GLY A 438 20.97 -30.04 -9.45
N HIS A 439 21.38 -29.69 -10.67
CA HIS A 439 21.27 -28.32 -11.18
C HIS A 439 20.00 -28.12 -12.02
N PHE A 440 18.88 -27.81 -11.37
CA PHE A 440 17.61 -27.50 -12.04
C PHE A 440 17.34 -25.98 -12.03
N PRO A 441 17.00 -25.35 -13.17
CA PRO A 441 16.87 -25.93 -14.52
C PRO A 441 18.23 -26.21 -15.18
N HIS A 442 18.29 -27.21 -16.06
CA HIS A 442 19.48 -27.59 -16.86
C HIS A 442 19.77 -26.55 -17.95
N THR A 443 20.29 -25.39 -17.56
CA THR A 443 20.57 -24.27 -18.46
C THR A 443 21.98 -23.73 -18.23
N LEU A 444 22.70 -23.45 -19.31
CA LEU A 444 23.94 -22.67 -19.27
C LEU A 444 23.61 -21.19 -19.52
N SER A 445 24.07 -20.30 -18.65
CA SER A 445 23.90 -18.87 -18.80
C SER A 445 25.14 -18.11 -18.33
N CYS A 446 25.18 -16.81 -18.61
CA CYS A 446 26.24 -15.93 -18.16
C CYS A 446 25.72 -15.02 -17.05
N TYR A 447 26.56 -14.68 -16.08
CA TYR A 447 26.28 -13.64 -15.10
C TYR A 447 27.48 -12.73 -14.93
N ILE A 448 27.24 -11.52 -14.42
CA ILE A 448 28.29 -10.55 -14.13
C ILE A 448 28.85 -10.86 -12.75
N PHE A 449 30.12 -11.26 -12.70
CA PHE A 449 30.88 -11.43 -11.47
C PHE A 449 31.67 -10.16 -11.18
N MET A 450 31.41 -9.54 -10.03
CA MET A 450 32.09 -8.31 -9.64
C MET A 450 33.53 -8.59 -9.24
N THR A 451 34.49 -7.90 -9.89
CA THR A 451 35.90 -7.95 -9.55
C THR A 451 36.28 -6.87 -8.54
N LYS A 452 35.64 -5.71 -8.62
CA LYS A 452 35.76 -4.62 -7.63
C LYS A 452 34.43 -3.87 -7.50
N PRO A 453 34.02 -3.47 -6.29
CA PRO A 453 34.57 -3.90 -5.00
C PRO A 453 34.24 -5.38 -4.70
N THR A 454 34.98 -6.01 -3.79
CA THR A 454 34.75 -7.41 -3.37
C THR A 454 33.61 -7.58 -2.37
N ASN A 455 32.99 -6.48 -1.93
CA ASN A 455 31.89 -6.48 -0.98
C ASN A 455 30.64 -7.13 -1.61
N GLU A 456 30.08 -8.13 -0.92
CA GLU A 456 28.92 -8.90 -1.38
C GLU A 456 27.69 -8.04 -1.70
N LYS A 457 27.54 -6.87 -1.06
CA LYS A 457 26.45 -5.92 -1.36
C LYS A 457 26.43 -5.47 -2.83
N TYR A 458 27.57 -5.55 -3.52
CA TYR A 458 27.71 -5.23 -4.94
C TYR A 458 27.55 -6.43 -5.87
N SER A 459 27.42 -7.66 -5.35
CA SER A 459 27.38 -8.89 -6.16
C SER A 459 26.36 -8.86 -7.31
N GLU A 460 25.29 -8.07 -7.17
CA GLU A 460 24.22 -7.92 -8.16
C GLU A 460 24.18 -6.53 -8.81
N PHE A 461 25.24 -5.72 -8.68
CA PHE A 461 25.24 -4.31 -9.04
C PHE A 461 24.69 -4.03 -10.45
N TYR A 462 25.16 -4.79 -11.43
CA TYR A 462 24.75 -4.62 -12.82
C TYR A 462 23.57 -5.50 -13.27
N SER A 463 23.04 -6.35 -12.38
CA SER A 463 22.03 -7.37 -12.70
C SER A 463 20.71 -6.83 -13.24
N LYS A 464 20.38 -5.56 -12.96
CA LYS A 464 19.15 -4.90 -13.42
C LYS A 464 19.39 -4.02 -14.65
N LYS A 465 20.62 -3.57 -14.87
CA LYS A 465 20.99 -2.65 -15.95
C LYS A 465 21.32 -3.38 -17.25
N PHE A 466 21.97 -4.53 -17.16
CA PHE A 466 22.41 -5.28 -18.32
C PHE A 466 21.81 -6.68 -18.36
N LYS A 467 21.59 -7.14 -19.59
CA LYS A 467 21.28 -8.53 -19.89
C LYS A 467 22.53 -9.18 -20.48
N THR A 468 22.68 -10.48 -20.26
CA THR A 468 23.84 -11.25 -20.71
C THR A 468 23.41 -12.26 -21.76
N ASN A 469 24.35 -12.60 -22.62
CA ASN A 469 24.20 -13.58 -23.69
C ASN A 469 25.36 -14.58 -23.64
N ILE A 470 25.07 -15.83 -23.97
CA ILE A 470 26.02 -16.94 -24.09
C ILE A 470 26.00 -17.49 -25.52
N ARG A 471 27.14 -17.98 -25.97
CA ARG A 471 27.26 -18.74 -27.23
C ARG A 471 28.36 -19.79 -27.12
N LYS A 472 28.09 -21.00 -27.61
CA LYS A 472 29.13 -22.01 -27.88
C LYS A 472 29.82 -21.68 -29.20
N ILE A 473 31.13 -21.44 -29.17
CA ILE A 473 31.93 -21.04 -30.34
C ILE A 473 32.81 -22.17 -30.88
N LYS A 474 33.17 -23.15 -30.05
CA LYS A 474 33.87 -24.37 -30.47
C LYS A 474 33.31 -25.59 -29.72
N ASP A 475 33.25 -26.74 -30.38
CA ASP A 475 33.01 -28.01 -29.69
C ASP A 475 34.30 -28.59 -29.07
N LEU A 476 34.18 -29.74 -28.41
CA LEU A 476 35.32 -30.42 -27.78
C LEU A 476 36.41 -30.84 -28.79
N SER A 477 36.05 -31.03 -30.06
CA SER A 477 37.00 -31.33 -31.14
C SER A 477 37.70 -30.09 -31.71
N GLY A 478 37.37 -28.90 -31.19
CA GLY A 478 37.90 -27.62 -31.66
C GLY A 478 37.22 -27.10 -32.93
N LYS A 479 36.17 -27.76 -33.43
CA LYS A 479 35.43 -27.33 -34.61
C LYS A 479 34.63 -26.07 -34.27
N ILE A 480 34.79 -25.04 -35.10
CA ILE A 480 34.11 -23.75 -34.94
C ILE A 480 32.62 -23.93 -35.20
N LEU A 481 31.80 -23.41 -34.29
CA LEU A 481 30.34 -23.42 -34.37
C LEU A 481 29.82 -22.00 -34.60
N VAL A 482 28.97 -21.83 -35.62
CA VAL A 482 28.30 -20.55 -35.91
C VAL A 482 26.89 -20.57 -35.30
N LYS A 483 26.82 -20.58 -33.96
CA LYS A 483 25.53 -20.44 -33.25
C LYS A 483 25.21 -18.96 -33.02
N LYS A 484 23.93 -18.63 -32.89
CA LYS A 484 23.49 -17.29 -32.46
C LYS A 484 23.69 -17.14 -30.95
N TYR A 485 23.86 -15.91 -30.49
CA TYR A 485 23.79 -15.60 -29.07
C TYR A 485 22.39 -15.84 -28.53
N THR A 486 22.31 -16.43 -27.34
CA THR A 486 21.06 -16.64 -26.59
C THR A 486 21.27 -16.24 -25.13
N HIS A 487 20.21 -15.96 -24.39
CA HIS A 487 20.33 -15.67 -22.95
C HIS A 487 20.73 -16.89 -22.14
N GLU A 488 20.21 -18.04 -22.55
CA GLU A 488 20.50 -19.33 -21.96
C GLU A 488 20.57 -20.39 -23.06
N ILE A 489 21.32 -21.45 -22.80
CA ILE A 489 21.36 -22.66 -23.61
C ILE A 489 20.75 -23.78 -22.77
N PHE A 490 19.65 -24.35 -23.24
CA PHE A 490 19.08 -25.55 -22.65
C PHE A 490 20.01 -26.73 -22.89
N ILE A 491 20.25 -27.46 -21.82
CA ILE A 491 21.10 -28.65 -21.83
C ILE A 491 20.18 -29.86 -21.91
N THR A 492 20.43 -30.74 -22.87
CA THR A 492 19.83 -32.08 -22.92
C THR A 492 20.55 -33.00 -21.93
N ASP A 493 20.06 -34.20 -21.66
CA ASP A 493 20.70 -35.13 -20.71
C ASP A 493 22.11 -35.60 -21.16
N GLU A 494 22.54 -35.23 -22.38
CA GLU A 494 23.84 -35.58 -22.94
C GLU A 494 24.93 -34.57 -22.52
N LEU A 495 25.77 -34.96 -21.55
CA LEU A 495 26.90 -34.15 -21.06
C LEU A 495 27.92 -33.80 -22.15
N ASP A 496 28.02 -34.61 -23.20
CA ASP A 496 28.97 -34.33 -24.29
C ASP A 496 28.59 -33.06 -25.08
N GLU A 497 27.31 -32.70 -25.10
CA GLU A 497 26.84 -31.50 -25.78
C GLU A 497 27.29 -30.21 -25.08
N ILE A 498 27.60 -30.26 -23.78
CA ILE A 498 28.03 -29.08 -23.02
C ILE A 498 29.53 -28.79 -23.13
N TYR A 499 30.38 -29.77 -23.45
CA TYR A 499 31.83 -29.54 -23.50
C TYR A 499 32.25 -28.73 -24.74
N GLY A 500 33.18 -27.80 -24.56
CA GLY A 500 33.70 -26.94 -25.61
C GLY A 500 33.98 -25.52 -25.13
N THR A 501 34.25 -24.62 -26.07
CA THR A 501 34.57 -23.21 -25.79
C THR A 501 33.32 -22.35 -25.94
N TYR A 502 33.09 -21.49 -24.96
CA TYR A 502 31.96 -20.57 -24.89
C TYR A 502 32.44 -19.14 -24.77
N GLU A 503 31.57 -18.24 -25.20
CA GLU A 503 31.73 -16.81 -25.09
C GLU A 503 30.52 -16.20 -24.39
N CYS A 504 30.77 -15.35 -23.40
CA CYS A 504 29.78 -14.52 -22.74
C CYS A 504 29.97 -13.07 -23.17
N VAL A 505 28.87 -12.42 -23.55
CA VAL A 505 28.83 -11.00 -23.91
C VAL A 505 27.66 -10.30 -23.23
N LEU A 506 27.76 -8.98 -23.09
CA LEU A 506 26.60 -8.14 -22.74
C LEU A 506 25.69 -8.00 -23.96
N ASP A 507 24.38 -7.96 -23.69
CA ASP A 507 23.35 -7.67 -24.68
C ASP A 507 23.24 -6.16 -24.92
N THR A 508 24.31 -5.57 -25.45
CA THR A 508 24.43 -4.13 -25.72
C THR A 508 25.06 -3.90 -27.10
N ASN A 509 24.70 -2.78 -27.75
CA ASN A 509 25.26 -2.42 -29.06
C ASN A 509 26.75 -2.05 -28.99
N GLU A 510 27.19 -1.58 -27.82
CA GLU A 510 28.57 -1.14 -27.58
C GLU A 510 29.15 -1.86 -26.36
N PRO A 511 30.47 -2.14 -26.36
CA PRO A 511 31.16 -2.67 -25.19
C PRO A 511 31.04 -1.72 -24.00
N PHE A 512 30.74 -2.25 -22.82
CA PHE A 512 30.73 -1.46 -21.60
C PHE A 512 32.10 -1.54 -20.92
N PRO A 513 32.83 -0.42 -20.73
CA PRO A 513 34.25 -0.45 -20.34
C PRO A 513 34.50 -1.13 -18.98
N ASN A 514 33.51 -1.12 -18.09
CA ASN A 514 33.66 -1.65 -16.73
C ASN A 514 33.32 -3.14 -16.63
N ILE A 515 32.74 -3.75 -17.67
CA ILE A 515 32.38 -5.17 -17.68
C ILE A 515 33.11 -5.86 -18.83
N LYS A 516 34.02 -6.76 -18.48
CA LYS A 516 34.74 -7.55 -19.49
C LYS A 516 33.90 -8.72 -19.96
N ASN A 517 33.75 -8.85 -21.27
CA ASN A 517 33.32 -10.09 -21.91
C ASN A 517 34.31 -11.21 -21.56
N SER A 518 33.87 -12.46 -21.65
CA SER A 518 34.72 -13.60 -21.32
C SER A 518 34.59 -14.71 -22.36
N THR A 519 35.69 -15.43 -22.53
CA THR A 519 35.75 -16.69 -23.26
C THR A 519 36.29 -17.73 -22.29
N PHE A 520 35.67 -18.91 -22.26
CA PHE A 520 36.05 -19.98 -21.33
C PHE A 520 35.77 -21.36 -21.92
N ASN A 521 36.45 -22.36 -21.37
CA ASN A 521 36.29 -23.75 -21.75
C ASN A 521 35.50 -24.52 -20.69
N ILE A 522 34.54 -25.32 -21.13
CA ILE A 522 33.86 -26.32 -20.30
C ILE A 522 34.44 -27.68 -20.67
N ILE A 523 35.03 -28.38 -19.71
CA ILE A 523 35.69 -29.68 -19.91
C ILE A 523 35.19 -30.71 -18.89
N PRO A 524 35.28 -32.02 -19.20
CA PRO A 524 35.00 -33.06 -18.22
C PRO A 524 35.99 -32.96 -17.03
N LYS A 525 35.49 -33.23 -15.82
CA LYS A 525 36.31 -33.19 -14.60
C LYS A 525 37.25 -34.38 -14.49
#